data_AF-A0A496QZ44-F1
#
_entry.id   AF-A0A496QZ44-F1
#
_cell.length_a   1.000
_cell.length_b   1.000
_cell.length_c   1.000
_cell.angle_alpha   90.00
_cell.angle_beta   90.00
_cell.angle_gamma   90.00
#
_symmetry.space_group_name_H-M   'P 1'
#
loop_
_entity.id
_entity.type
_entity.pdbx_description
1 polymer ?
#
loop_
_entity_poly.entity_id
_entity_poly.type
_entity_poly.pdbx_seq_one_letter_code
_entity_poly.pdbx_strand_id
1 'polypeptide(L)'
;EYLRDTRFIPEQVQDFYPTPGTLATAMWYTGIDPMNGEKVHIPSGHEEKAMQRALLQYNRPENREIVRKALIKAGRRDLIGNGVKALIPGNSGNGRNGSKPHPRQKNVGKRKLNHRR
;
A
#
# COMPACT_ATOMS: atom_id res chain seq x y z
N GLU A 1 -25.01 11.36 41.75
CA GLU A 1 -24.88 11.69 43.18
C GLU A 1 -23.77 12.70 43.43
N TYR A 2 -22.50 12.40 43.13
CA TYR A 2 -21.34 13.29 43.39
C TYR A 2 -21.48 14.79 43.04
N LEU A 3 -21.96 15.14 41.84
CA LEU A 3 -22.13 16.55 41.41
C LEU A 3 -23.24 17.29 42.17
N ARG A 4 -24.29 16.57 42.58
CA ARG A 4 -25.45 17.14 43.28
C ARG A 4 -25.09 17.46 44.73
N ASP A 5 -24.33 16.57 45.36
CA ASP A 5 -23.93 16.69 46.77
C ASP A 5 -22.80 17.72 46.96
N THR A 6 -21.95 17.91 45.95
CA THR A 6 -20.89 18.95 45.94
C THR A 6 -21.40 20.33 45.51
N ARG A 7 -22.67 20.46 45.09
CA ARG A 7 -23.28 21.68 44.52
C ARG A 7 -22.45 22.31 43.39
N PHE A 8 -21.65 21.52 42.68
CA PHE A 8 -20.81 22.00 41.60
C PHE A 8 -21.59 21.96 40.28
N ILE A 9 -21.85 23.13 39.71
CA ILE A 9 -22.49 23.28 38.40
C ILE A 9 -21.37 23.66 37.41
N PRO A 10 -20.88 22.72 36.57
CA PRO A 10 -19.84 23.02 35.60
C PRO A 10 -20.38 23.94 34.49
N GLU A 11 -19.75 25.10 34.33
CA GLU A 11 -20.13 26.12 33.33
C GLU A 11 -19.57 25.82 31.93
N GLN A 12 -18.48 25.05 31.84
CA GLN A 12 -17.93 24.56 30.58
C GLN A 12 -18.07 23.04 30.48
N VAL A 13 -18.81 22.58 29.47
CA VAL A 13 -18.84 21.18 29.06
C VAL A 13 -17.95 21.09 27.82
N GLN A 14 -16.78 20.48 27.95
CA GLN A 14 -15.95 20.19 26.79
C GLN A 14 -16.55 18.98 26.06
N ASP A 15 -17.07 19.21 24.86
CA ASP A 15 -17.42 18.11 23.97
C ASP A 15 -16.14 17.35 23.62
N PHE A 16 -16.11 16.08 24.01
CA PHE A 16 -15.03 15.18 23.64
C PHE A 16 -15.20 14.79 22.17
N TYR A 17 -14.43 15.41 21.30
CA TYR A 17 -14.31 14.97 19.91
C TYR A 17 -13.19 13.94 19.82
N PRO A 18 -13.49 12.63 19.68
CA PRO A 18 -12.45 11.64 19.43
C PRO A 18 -11.74 12.03 18.14
N THR A 19 -10.46 12.38 18.26
CA THR A 19 -9.61 12.53 17.08
C THR A 19 -9.55 11.20 16.33
N PRO A 20 -9.32 11.17 15.00
CA PRO A 20 -9.31 9.92 14.24
C PRO A 20 -8.37 8.83 14.81
N GLY A 21 -7.30 9.23 15.51
CA GLY A 21 -6.38 8.32 16.18
C GLY A 21 -6.91 7.68 17.47
N THR A 22 -7.96 8.22 18.09
CA THR A 22 -8.54 7.70 19.34
C THR A 22 -9.12 6.30 19.13
N LEU A 23 -9.86 6.08 18.03
CA LEU A 23 -10.39 4.75 17.70
C LEU A 23 -9.27 3.75 17.37
N ALA A 24 -8.26 4.17 16.59
CA ALA A 24 -7.11 3.31 16.27
C ALA A 24 -6.35 2.88 17.54
N THR A 25 -6.18 3.80 18.49
CA THR A 25 -5.54 3.52 19.79
C THR A 25 -6.38 2.58 20.64
N ALA A 26 -7.69 2.80 20.71
CA ALA A 26 -8.61 1.93 21.43
C ALA A 26 -8.62 0.51 20.83
N MET A 27 -8.68 0.38 19.51
CA MET A 27 -8.58 -0.90 18.79
C MET A 27 -7.24 -1.57 19.04
N TRP A 28 -6.14 -0.84 19.02
CA TRP A 28 -4.80 -1.38 19.30
C TRP A 28 -4.64 -1.87 20.74
N TYR A 29 -5.24 -1.18 21.71
CA TYR A 29 -5.15 -1.57 23.12
C TYR A 29 -6.08 -2.73 23.47
N THR A 30 -7.32 -2.69 22.98
CA THR A 30 -8.35 -3.69 23.32
C THR A 30 -8.35 -4.90 22.41
N GLY A 31 -7.84 -4.78 21.19
CA GLY A 31 -7.95 -5.80 20.16
C GLY A 31 -9.39 -6.03 19.69
N ILE A 32 -10.28 -5.05 19.89
CA ILE A 32 -11.70 -5.13 19.54
C ILE A 32 -12.06 -3.94 18.65
N ASP A 33 -12.78 -4.20 17.56
CA ASP A 33 -13.39 -3.16 16.74
C ASP A 33 -14.62 -2.63 17.48
N PRO A 34 -14.65 -1.34 17.88
CA PRO A 34 -15.72 -0.77 18.67
C PRO A 34 -17.06 -0.68 17.92
N MET A 35 -17.07 -0.85 16.60
CA MET A 35 -18.28 -0.74 15.77
C MET A 35 -19.09 -2.03 15.76
N ASN A 36 -18.44 -3.18 15.83
CA ASN A 36 -19.08 -4.49 15.71
C ASN A 36 -18.74 -5.47 16.86
N GLY A 37 -17.77 -5.13 17.71
CA GLY A 37 -17.32 -5.97 18.82
C GLY A 37 -16.41 -7.14 18.41
N GLU A 38 -16.00 -7.23 17.14
CA GLU A 38 -15.17 -8.32 16.65
C GLU A 38 -13.69 -8.13 17.04
N LYS A 39 -12.95 -9.23 17.14
CA LYS A 39 -11.52 -9.18 17.43
C LYS A 39 -10.75 -8.66 16.22
N VAL A 40 -9.95 -7.61 16.43
CA VAL A 40 -9.02 -7.06 15.45
C VAL A 40 -7.65 -7.69 15.64
N HIS A 41 -7.06 -8.17 14.54
CA HIS A 41 -5.71 -8.70 14.55
C HIS A 41 -4.68 -7.57 14.73
N ILE A 42 -3.93 -7.61 15.83
CA ILE A 42 -2.86 -6.66 16.12
C ILE A 42 -1.50 -7.36 15.96
N PRO A 43 -0.61 -6.85 15.10
CA PRO A 43 0.71 -7.43 14.94
C PRO A 43 1.56 -7.19 16.19
N SER A 44 1.98 -8.27 16.85
CA SER A 44 2.80 -8.19 18.07
C SER A 44 4.30 -8.23 17.77
N GLY A 45 4.71 -9.08 16.81
CA GLY A 45 6.12 -9.33 16.46
C GLY A 45 6.75 -8.32 15.50
N HIS A 46 8.08 -8.17 15.58
CA HIS A 46 8.85 -7.32 14.67
C HIS A 46 8.68 -7.73 13.20
N GLU A 47 8.77 -9.04 12.92
CA GLU A 47 8.64 -9.57 11.56
C GLU A 47 7.25 -9.28 10.97
N GLU A 48 6.19 -9.42 11.76
CA GLU A 48 4.84 -9.17 11.29
C GLU A 48 4.58 -7.69 11.02
N LYS A 49 5.06 -6.81 11.90
CA LYS A 49 5.04 -5.35 11.66
C LYS A 49 5.83 -4.97 10.41
N ALA A 50 6.99 -5.60 10.20
CA ALA A 50 7.81 -5.39 9.00
C ALA A 50 7.06 -5.83 7.74
N MET A 51 6.38 -6.98 7.78
CA MET A 51 5.54 -7.46 6.68
C MET A 51 4.39 -6.51 6.35
N GLN A 52 3.64 -6.04 7.34
CA GLN A 52 2.56 -5.08 7.12
C GLN A 52 3.07 -3.76 6.53
N ARG A 53 4.15 -3.22 7.08
CA ARG A 53 4.79 -2.01 6.55
C ARG A 53 5.32 -2.20 5.13
N ALA A 54 5.90 -3.37 4.84
CA ALA A 54 6.40 -3.69 3.51
C ALA A 54 5.26 -3.76 2.49
N LEU A 55 4.08 -4.27 2.86
CA LEU A 55 2.88 -4.27 2.00
C LEU A 55 2.43 -2.85 1.65
N LEU A 56 2.46 -1.90 2.60
CA LEU A 56 2.16 -0.48 2.32
C LEU A 56 3.18 0.16 1.38
N GLN A 57 4.42 -0.34 1.39
CA GLN A 57 5.55 0.16 0.61
C GLN A 57 5.99 -0.86 -0.45
N TYR A 58 5.04 -1.56 -1.07
CA TYR A 58 5.31 -2.69 -1.96
C TYR A 58 6.14 -2.30 -3.20
N ASN A 59 6.07 -1.03 -3.59
CA ASN A 59 6.80 -0.46 -4.72
C ASN A 59 8.31 -0.37 -4.48
N ARG A 60 8.77 -0.40 -3.22
CA ARG A 60 10.19 -0.33 -2.88
C ARG A 60 10.90 -1.65 -3.20
N PRO A 61 11.97 -1.63 -4.03
CA PRO A 61 12.65 -2.86 -4.42
C PRO A 61 13.24 -3.63 -3.22
N GLU A 62 13.73 -2.94 -2.20
CA GLU A 62 14.25 -3.53 -0.96
C GLU A 62 13.20 -4.34 -0.18
N ASN A 63 11.92 -4.03 -0.34
CA ASN A 63 10.83 -4.70 0.37
C ASN A 63 10.31 -5.95 -0.37
N ARG A 64 10.72 -6.20 -1.62
CA ARG A 64 10.12 -7.24 -2.49
C ARG A 64 10.07 -8.61 -1.84
N GLU A 65 11.13 -9.00 -1.14
CA GLU A 65 11.19 -10.32 -0.50
C GLU A 65 10.27 -10.41 0.73
N ILE A 66 10.21 -9.33 1.53
CA ILE A 66 9.31 -9.25 2.69
C ILE A 66 7.85 -9.22 2.22
N VAL A 67 7.55 -8.48 1.16
CA VAL A 67 6.22 -8.44 0.52
C VAL A 67 5.82 -9.81 0.00
N ARG A 68 6.74 -10.52 -0.67
CA ARG A 68 6.49 -11.89 -1.14
C ARG A 68 6.11 -12.82 -0.01
N LYS A 69 6.89 -12.82 1.08
CA LYS A 69 6.59 -13.59 2.29
C LYS A 69 5.22 -13.22 2.88
N ALA A 70 4.92 -11.93 2.98
CA ALA A 70 3.63 -11.44 3.48
C ALA A 70 2.45 -11.90 2.62
N LEU A 71 2.57 -11.81 1.29
CA LEU A 71 1.53 -12.24 0.35
C LEU A 71 1.31 -13.76 0.37
N ILE A 72 2.38 -14.55 0.50
CA ILE A 72 2.29 -16.00 0.66
C ILE A 72 1.59 -16.35 1.98
N LYS A 73 1.95 -15.68 3.09
CA LYS A 73 1.31 -15.87 4.39
C LYS A 73 -0.18 -15.52 4.36
N ALA A 74 -0.55 -14.48 3.60
CA ALA A 74 -1.93 -14.05 3.40
C ALA A 74 -2.71 -14.88 2.35
N GLY A 75 -2.08 -15.86 1.70
CA GLY A 75 -2.71 -16.67 0.64
C GLY A 75 -2.95 -15.92 -0.68
N ARG A 76 -2.43 -14.69 -0.83
CA ARG A 76 -2.65 -13.80 -1.99
C ARG A 76 -1.56 -13.92 -3.05
N ARG A 77 -1.32 -15.15 -3.50
CA ARG A 77 -0.35 -15.44 -4.57
C ARG A 77 -0.75 -14.86 -5.93
N ASP A 78 -2.03 -14.54 -6.11
CA ASP A 78 -2.59 -13.86 -7.28
C ASP A 78 -1.94 -12.49 -7.54
N LEU A 79 -1.41 -11.85 -6.48
CA LEU A 79 -0.76 -10.55 -6.55
C LEU A 79 0.74 -10.62 -6.87
N ILE A 80 1.26 -11.80 -7.21
CA ILE A 80 2.67 -12.04 -7.55
C ILE A 80 2.77 -12.46 -9.02
N GLY A 81 3.49 -11.69 -9.84
CA GLY A 81 3.67 -12.03 -11.26
C GLY A 81 3.74 -10.82 -12.19
N ASN A 82 3.36 -11.04 -13.44
CA ASN A 82 3.37 -10.02 -14.51
C ASN A 82 1.95 -9.54 -14.88
N GLY A 83 0.95 -9.89 -14.08
CA GLY A 83 -0.43 -9.46 -14.30
C GLY A 83 -0.62 -7.98 -13.96
N VAL A 84 -1.64 -7.35 -14.55
CA VAL A 84 -1.98 -5.92 -14.31
C VAL A 84 -2.27 -5.62 -12.83
N LYS A 85 -2.76 -6.62 -12.09
CA LYS A 85 -3.06 -6.53 -10.65
C LYS A 85 -1.91 -6.98 -9.74
N ALA A 86 -0.76 -7.35 -10.29
CA ALA A 86 0.37 -7.83 -9.49
C ALA A 86 1.05 -6.68 -8.75
N LEU A 87 1.33 -6.88 -7.46
CA LEU A 87 2.07 -5.93 -6.63
C LEU A 87 3.58 -6.11 -6.79
N ILE A 88 4.05 -7.34 -6.99
CA ILE A 88 5.47 -7.65 -7.17
C ILE A 88 5.68 -8.62 -8.34
N PRO A 89 6.84 -8.55 -9.02
CA PRO A 89 7.16 -9.48 -10.10
C PRO A 89 7.32 -10.93 -9.59
N GLY A 90 7.03 -11.88 -10.49
CA GLY A 90 7.16 -13.31 -10.24
C GLY A 90 8.62 -13.75 -10.04
N ASN A 91 8.79 -15.00 -9.61
CA ASN A 91 10.10 -15.65 -9.50
C ASN A 91 10.63 -15.96 -10.90
N SER A 92 11.13 -14.94 -11.57
CA SER A 92 11.94 -15.09 -12.78
C SER A 92 13.11 -14.15 -12.61
N GLY A 93 14.24 -14.72 -12.17
CA GLY A 93 15.52 -14.10 -12.46
C GLY A 93 15.58 -13.85 -13.97
N ASN A 94 15.95 -12.63 -14.35
CA ASN A 94 16.38 -12.29 -15.69
C ASN A 94 15.35 -12.51 -16.82
N GLY A 95 14.37 -11.60 -16.95
CA GLY A 95 13.47 -11.52 -18.09
C GLY A 95 13.48 -10.12 -18.68
N ARG A 96 14.37 -9.90 -19.65
CA ARG A 96 14.39 -8.73 -20.54
C ARG A 96 12.97 -8.39 -21.03
N ASN A 97 12.38 -7.29 -20.56
CA ASN A 97 11.43 -6.51 -21.35
C ASN A 97 12.26 -5.38 -21.97
N GLY A 98 12.77 -5.51 -23.19
CA GLY A 98 11.94 -5.73 -24.38
C GLY A 98 11.41 -4.40 -24.93
N SER A 99 12.08 -3.28 -24.67
CA SER A 99 11.92 -2.07 -25.48
C SER A 99 12.36 -2.41 -26.91
N LYS A 100 11.43 -2.84 -27.77
CA LYS A 100 11.66 -2.91 -29.22
C LYS A 100 12.08 -1.50 -29.66
N PRO A 101 13.32 -1.26 -30.15
CA PRO A 101 13.59 0.01 -30.80
C PRO A 101 12.75 0.03 -32.08
N HIS A 102 11.88 1.04 -32.21
CA HIS A 102 11.17 1.30 -33.45
C HIS A 102 12.18 1.35 -34.61
N PRO A 103 11.95 0.62 -35.72
CA PRO A 103 12.80 0.77 -36.88
C PRO A 103 12.66 2.21 -37.40
N ARG A 104 13.73 3.00 -37.27
CA ARG A 104 13.85 4.31 -37.92
C ARG A 104 13.68 4.11 -39.42
N GLN A 105 12.55 4.58 -39.95
CA GLN A 105 12.24 4.59 -41.37
C GLN A 105 13.29 5.47 -42.08
N LYS A 106 14.20 4.85 -42.83
CA LYS A 106 15.11 5.57 -43.73
C LYS A 106 14.28 6.16 -44.86
N ASN A 107 14.08 7.48 -44.84
CA ASN A 107 13.57 8.20 -46.01
C ASN A 107 14.63 8.17 -47.11
N VAL A 108 14.51 7.21 -48.03
CA VAL A 108 15.21 7.23 -49.32
C VAL A 108 14.40 8.13 -50.25
N GLY A 109 14.68 9.43 -50.18
CA GLY A 109 14.19 10.40 -51.14
C GLY A 109 14.91 10.24 -52.48
N LYS A 110 14.42 9.33 -53.34
CA LYS A 110 14.63 9.44 -54.78
C LYS A 110 13.76 10.58 -55.30
N ARG A 111 14.34 11.62 -55.91
CA ARG A 111 13.71 12.30 -57.05
C ARG A 111 14.77 12.93 -57.97
N LYS A 112 14.47 12.78 -59.26
CA LYS A 112 15.34 12.88 -60.42
C LYS A 112 15.73 14.32 -60.76
N LEU A 113 16.93 14.43 -61.33
CA LEU A 113 17.32 15.15 -62.56
C LEU A 113 16.46 16.36 -62.96
N ASN A 114 17.08 17.53 -63.07
CA ASN A 114 16.65 18.53 -64.05
C ASN A 114 17.85 19.21 -64.74
N HIS A 115 17.67 19.32 -66.04
CA HIS A 115 18.56 19.86 -67.07
C HIS A 115 18.68 21.39 -67.03
N ARG A 116 19.82 21.90 -67.55
CA ARG A 116 20.03 23.20 -68.23
C ARG A 116 19.90 24.49 -67.39
N ARG A 117 20.99 25.24 -67.27
CA ARG A 117 21.57 26.14 -68.30
C ARG A 117 23.04 26.37 -67.99
#